data_AF-A0A7K0LQC0-F1
#
_entry.id   AF-A0A7K0LQC0-F1
#
_cell.length_a   1.000
_cell.length_b   1.000
_cell.length_c   1.000
_cell.angle_alpha   90.00
_cell.angle_beta   90.00
_cell.angle_gamma   90.00
#
_symmetry.space_group_name_H-M   'P 1'
#
loop_
_entity.id
_entity.type
_entity.pdbx_description
1 polymer ?
#
loop_
_entity_poly.entity_id
_entity_poly.type
_entity_poly.pdbx_seq_one_letter_code
_entity_poly.pdbx_strand_id
1 'polypeptide(L)' 'ARVEGGPAAGRIVAVRQGNLLATAFHPELTGDLRVHQLFVDIVRGQA' A
#
# COMPACT_ATOMS: atom_id res chain seq x y z
N ALA A 1 -2.58 0.22 -6.26
CA ALA A 1 -1.82 1.38 -6.78
C ALA A 1 -0.87 0.95 -7.90
N ARG A 2 -0.56 1.85 -8.83
CA ARG A 2 0.42 1.63 -9.91
C ARG A 2 1.47 2.75 -9.90
N VAL A 3 2.67 2.46 -10.43
CA VAL A 3 3.70 3.49 -10.63
C VAL A 3 3.28 4.41 -11.77
N GLU A 4 3.33 5.72 -11.56
CA GLU A 4 2.86 6.73 -12.52
C GLU A 4 3.88 7.03 -13.63
N GLY A 5 5.19 6.94 -13.35
CA GLY A 5 6.23 7.33 -14.29
C GLY A 5 7.56 6.60 -14.12
N GLY A 6 8.50 6.87 -15.03
CA GLY A 6 9.83 6.26 -15.05
C GLY A 6 9.85 4.80 -15.53
N PRO A 7 10.98 4.09 -15.37
CA PRO A 7 11.18 2.74 -15.92
C PRO A 7 10.22 1.66 -15.42
N ALA A 8 9.49 1.92 -14.33
CA ALA A 8 8.54 1.01 -13.71
C ALA A 8 7.07 1.39 -13.97
N ALA A 9 6.79 2.38 -14.82
CA ALA A 9 5.45 2.90 -15.08
C ALA A 9 4.44 1.78 -15.41
N GLY A 10 3.24 1.89 -14.85
CA GLY A 10 2.13 0.94 -15.05
C GLY A 10 2.17 -0.32 -14.19
N ARG A 11 3.32 -0.65 -13.57
CA ARG A 11 3.44 -1.80 -12.66
C ARG A 11 2.58 -1.61 -11.42
N ILE A 12 1.87 -2.65 -11.01
CA ILE A 12 1.12 -2.69 -9.75
C ILE A 12 2.13 -2.82 -8.60
N VAL A 13 1.97 -1.98 -7.57
CA VAL A 13 2.91 -1.92 -6.41
C VAL A 13 2.22 -2.05 -5.06
N ALA A 14 0.89 -1.94 -5.03
CA ALA A 14 0.10 -2.22 -3.84
C ALA A 14 -1.27 -2.78 -4.25
N VAL A 15 -1.71 -3.83 -3.58
CA VAL A 15 -2.99 -4.51 -3.80
C VAL A 15 -3.70 -4.73 -2.48
N ARG A 16 -5.03 -4.74 -2.52
CA ARG A 16 -5.90 -5.14 -1.41
C ARG A 16 -6.94 -6.12 -1.93
N GLN A 17 -7.19 -7.19 -1.18
CA GLN A 17 -8.29 -8.12 -1.41
C GLN A 17 -8.94 -8.46 -0.07
N GLY A 18 -10.13 -7.91 0.18
CA GLY A 18 -10.77 -8.03 1.49
C GLY A 18 -9.89 -7.42 2.59
N ASN A 19 -9.53 -8.25 3.57
CA ASN A 19 -8.64 -7.91 4.68
C ASN A 19 -7.14 -8.15 4.39
N LEU A 20 -6.79 -8.61 3.19
CA LEU A 20 -5.39 -8.78 2.78
C LEU A 20 -4.86 -7.50 2.13
N LEU A 21 -3.69 -7.04 2.57
CA LEU A 21 -2.94 -5.91 2.02
C LEU A 21 -1.50 -6.36 1.72
N ALA A 22 -1.00 -6.04 0.53
CA ALA A 22 0.38 -6.32 0.14
C ALA A 22 1.00 -5.15 -0.63
N THR A 23 2.28 -4.90 -0.38
CA THR A 23 3.10 -3.89 -1.07
C THR A 23 4.34 -4.54 -1.68
N ALA A 24 4.76 -4.05 -2.85
CA ALA A 24 6.02 -4.44 -3.48
C ALA A 24 7.20 -3.52 -3.06
N PHE A 25 6.98 -2.71 -2.03
CA PHE A 25 7.93 -1.76 -1.47
C PHE A 25 7.84 -1.81 0.06
N HIS A 26 8.80 -1.16 0.71
CA HIS A 26 8.94 -1.07 2.16
C HIS A 26 8.33 0.23 2.70
N PRO A 27 7.04 0.25 3.10
CA PRO A 27 6.41 1.45 3.63
C PRO A 27 7.08 1.99 4.90
N GLU A 28 7.81 1.15 5.63
CA GLU A 28 8.51 1.45 6.89
C GLU A 28 9.80 2.26 6.70
N LEU A 29 10.37 2.29 5.50
CA LEU A 29 11.62 3.02 5.23
C LEU A 29 11.43 4.54 5.10
N THR A 30 10.18 5.01 5.22
CA THR A 30 9.85 6.43 5.25
C THR A 30 9.11 6.78 6.54
N GLY A 31 9.02 8.06 6.87
CA GLY A 31 8.18 8.53 7.98
C GLY A 31 6.68 8.64 7.65
N ASP A 32 6.27 8.32 6.41
CA ASP A 32 4.87 8.41 6.00
C ASP A 32 4.07 7.18 6.46
N LEU A 33 3.15 7.41 7.40
CA LEU A 33 2.40 6.34 8.04
C LEU A 33 1.11 5.96 7.31
N ARG A 34 0.78 6.54 6.16
CA ARG A 34 -0.54 6.34 5.52
C ARG A 34 -0.83 4.88 5.16
N VAL A 35 0.19 4.13 4.70
CA VAL A 35 0.01 2.68 4.41
C VAL A 35 -0.20 1.88 5.69
N HIS A 36 0.51 2.21 6.77
CA HIS A 36 0.33 1.58 8.08
C HIS A 36 -1.05 1.90 8.67
N GLN A 37 -1.49 3.17 8.57
CA GLN A 37 -2.81 3.59 9.02
C GLN A 37 -3.91 2.85 8.26
N LEU A 38 -3.78 2.72 6.93
CA LEU A 38 -4.71 1.93 6.13
C LEU A 38 -4.81 0.48 6.63
N PHE A 39 -3.68 -0.16 6.97
CA PHE A 39 -3.70 -1.52 7.51
C PHE A 39 -4.42 -1.58 8.87
N VAL A 40 -4.17 -0.63 9.77
CA VAL A 40 -4.87 -0.53 11.06
C VAL A 40 -6.38 -0.34 10.87
N ASP A 41 -6.78 0.50 9.92
CA ASP A 41 -8.19 0.74 9.61
C ASP A 41 -8.86 -0.53 9.07
N ILE A 42 -8.17 -1.32 8.23
CA ILE A 42 -8.63 -2.65 7.79
C ILE A 42 -8.86 -3.57 8.99
N VAL A 43 -7.91 -3.64 9.92
CA VAL A 43 -8.02 -4.47 11.14
C VAL A 43 -9.20 -4.03 12.02
N ARG A 44 -9.47 -2.72 12.09
CA ARG A 44 -10.59 -2.15 12.85
C ARG A 44 -11.94 -2.28 12.14
N GLY A 45 -11.97 -2.71 10.87
CA GLY A 45 -13.19 -2.74 10.06
C GLY A 45 -13.67 -1.36 9.63
N GLN A 46 -12.75 -0.39 9.49
CA GLN A 46 -13.01 1.01 9.16
C GLN A 46 -12.61 1.39 7.72
N ALA A 47 -12.06 0.44 6.95
CA ALA A 47 -11.47 0.65 5.63
C ALA A 47 -12.26 0.06 4.46
#